data_AF-A0A7C2QE32-F1
#
_entry.id   AF-A0A7C2QE32-F1
#
_cell.length_a   1.000
_cell.length_b   1.000
_cell.length_c   1.000
_cell.angle_alpha   90.00
_cell.angle_beta   90.00
_cell.angle_gamma   90.00
#
_symmetry.space_group_name_H-M   'P 1'
#
loop_
_entity.id
_entity.type
_entity.pdbx_description
1 polymer ?
#
loop_
_entity_poly.entity_id
_entity_poly.type
_entity_poly.pdbx_seq_one_letter_code
_entity_poly.pdbx_strand_id
1 'polypeptide(L)'
;MNSVYQKEVGDMHRKRTFWLASVTLAVVTAVFVLEGCGGGGGPLTPPTNGGTPSPTTRFTELLPPAQKDATYVGTQQCLGCHGAGHRQAGAEPVAVAWQKTKHAQVNVGCEQCHGPGSKHVQEPVKDNILTYPNVASSEVCAQCHGTVAAHYEQSGHAGAVEPVVQMAENNPNVYGKNCFRCHSAPFRNQMVDNPVTYGQSRDAIDGAIQAMSADSIAKIARATRESASCVSCHDPHRITGNLSWQGKELQLRHAVLNTDTTDIAPGTPVKQHTTVNQICGSCHNGRGGNPSDTALNTGTARVNFHYSNQYNMLMGITGVEEQPGPITRYTAHATAPGQCTHCHMGNSRHTFTVSYDTGCTPCHTAADAAARTQVTKSQTEQALLALRSRLRTWAQQTFGDPDLWNYTAYIQELGKTPPPQAQVPIEVKRARHNYYFILNDKSLGVHNPAYTRYLLEVANANLDRLGVGAASRAAVSLSPAQRRGILEADLQQQRRAARNAVD
;
A
#
# COMPACT_ATOMS: atom_id res chain seq x y z
N MET A 1 34.63 -79.73 -25.93
CA MET A 1 34.39 -78.52 -26.75
C MET A 1 32.90 -78.18 -26.66
N ASN A 2 32.43 -77.55 -25.60
CA ASN A 2 31.91 -76.18 -25.70
C ASN A 2 31.88 -75.47 -24.33
N SER A 3 32.70 -75.92 -23.37
CA SER A 3 32.96 -75.17 -22.12
C SER A 3 33.80 -73.90 -22.35
N VAL A 4 34.20 -73.63 -23.60
CA VAL A 4 34.73 -72.34 -24.06
C VAL A 4 33.59 -71.40 -24.50
N TYR A 5 32.44 -71.95 -24.92
CA TYR A 5 31.30 -71.19 -25.43
C TYR A 5 30.45 -70.53 -24.34
N GLN A 6 30.46 -71.04 -23.10
CA GLN A 6 29.75 -70.41 -21.98
C GLN A 6 30.57 -69.35 -21.22
N LYS A 7 31.89 -69.31 -21.42
CA LYS A 7 32.76 -68.32 -20.77
C LYS A 7 32.76 -66.99 -21.54
N GLU A 8 32.59 -67.03 -22.86
CA GLU A 8 32.53 -65.82 -23.71
C GLU A 8 31.19 -65.08 -23.63
N VAL A 9 30.06 -65.77 -23.40
CA VAL A 9 28.75 -65.12 -23.29
C VAL A 9 28.58 -64.40 -21.94
N GLY A 10 29.17 -64.94 -20.86
CA GLY A 10 29.16 -64.30 -19.53
C GLY A 10 30.04 -63.05 -19.44
N ASP A 11 31.19 -63.05 -20.12
CA ASP A 11 32.13 -61.92 -20.09
C ASP A 11 31.68 -60.75 -20.99
N MET A 12 30.91 -61.05 -22.05
CA MET A 12 30.31 -60.03 -22.92
C MET A 12 29.09 -59.33 -22.28
N HIS A 13 28.33 -60.02 -21.42
CA HIS A 13 27.25 -59.42 -20.62
C HIS A 13 27.77 -58.57 -19.45
N ARG A 14 28.91 -58.96 -18.85
CA ARG A 14 29.55 -58.20 -17.77
C ARG A 14 30.27 -56.95 -18.28
N LYS A 15 30.92 -57.01 -19.45
CA LYS A 15 31.52 -55.83 -20.10
C LYS A 15 30.49 -54.83 -20.61
N ARG A 16 29.31 -55.27 -21.08
CA ARG A 16 28.21 -54.37 -21.48
C ARG A 16 27.50 -53.70 -20.30
N THR A 17 27.31 -54.39 -19.18
CA THR A 17 26.72 -53.78 -17.96
C THR A 17 27.67 -52.77 -17.30
N PHE A 18 28.98 -53.03 -17.30
CA PHE A 18 29.97 -52.03 -16.84
C PHE A 18 30.13 -50.84 -17.79
N TRP A 19 30.04 -51.01 -19.11
CA TRP A 19 30.05 -49.88 -20.05
C TRP A 19 28.81 -48.99 -19.92
N LEU A 20 27.62 -49.58 -19.76
CA LEU A 20 26.36 -48.85 -19.56
C LEU A 20 26.31 -48.13 -18.19
N ALA A 21 26.82 -48.75 -17.12
CA ALA A 21 26.91 -48.09 -15.82
C ALA A 21 27.94 -46.94 -15.79
N SER A 22 29.05 -47.07 -16.53
CA SER A 22 30.10 -46.03 -16.60
C SER A 22 29.68 -44.83 -17.45
N VAL A 23 28.94 -45.06 -18.54
CA VAL A 23 28.36 -43.98 -19.36
C VAL A 23 27.22 -43.27 -18.62
N THR A 24 26.44 -43.99 -17.82
CA THR A 24 25.37 -43.39 -17.02
C THR A 24 25.93 -42.56 -15.86
N LEU A 25 27.02 -43.02 -15.22
CA LEU A 25 27.63 -42.25 -14.13
C LEU A 25 28.40 -41.03 -14.63
N ALA A 26 29.04 -41.10 -15.81
CA ALA A 26 29.71 -39.95 -16.43
C ALA A 26 28.74 -38.91 -17.01
N VAL A 27 27.55 -39.30 -17.48
CA VAL A 27 26.49 -38.36 -17.89
C VAL A 27 25.81 -37.71 -16.68
N VAL A 28 25.68 -38.45 -15.57
CA VAL A 28 25.13 -37.92 -14.31
C VAL A 28 26.12 -37.02 -13.56
N THR A 29 27.43 -37.08 -13.85
CA THR A 29 28.42 -36.12 -13.29
C THR A 29 28.79 -34.98 -14.24
N ALA A 30 28.43 -35.01 -15.53
CA ALA A 30 28.80 -33.97 -16.51
C ALA A 30 27.69 -33.02 -16.98
N VAL A 31 26.42 -33.16 -16.54
CA VAL A 31 25.39 -32.12 -16.77
C VAL A 31 24.94 -31.42 -15.48
N PHE A 32 25.53 -31.78 -14.34
CA PHE A 32 25.61 -30.91 -13.16
C PHE A 32 26.55 -29.68 -13.35
N VAL A 33 26.94 -29.35 -14.60
CA VAL A 33 27.80 -28.20 -14.94
C VAL A 33 27.24 -27.34 -16.09
N LEU A 34 25.93 -27.41 -16.39
CA LEU A 34 25.23 -26.33 -17.09
C LEU A 34 24.32 -25.59 -16.10
N GLU A 35 24.96 -24.93 -15.14
CA GLU A 35 24.39 -23.78 -14.44
C GLU A 35 24.21 -22.64 -15.44
N GLY A 36 23.04 -22.60 -16.06
CA GLY A 36 22.62 -21.54 -16.98
C GLY A 36 21.11 -21.42 -16.97
N CYS A 37 20.61 -20.45 -16.19
CA CYS A 37 19.22 -19.95 -16.21
C CYS A 37 18.11 -20.97 -15.88
N GLY A 38 18.20 -21.62 -14.71
CA GLY A 38 17.12 -22.41 -14.13
C GLY A 38 16.17 -21.59 -13.25
N GLY A 39 15.27 -20.82 -13.85
CA GLY A 39 14.13 -20.20 -13.17
C GLY A 39 13.00 -21.22 -12.98
N GLY A 40 12.95 -21.86 -11.80
CA GLY A 40 11.82 -22.69 -11.39
C GLY A 40 10.67 -21.83 -10.85
N GLY A 41 9.53 -21.83 -11.55
CA GLY A 41 8.31 -21.18 -11.07
C GLY A 41 7.14 -21.14 -12.06
N GLY A 42 6.54 -22.28 -12.40
CA GLY A 42 5.24 -22.35 -13.08
C GLY A 42 4.80 -23.79 -13.40
N PRO A 43 3.49 -24.13 -13.38
CA PRO A 43 3.02 -25.46 -13.76
C PRO A 43 3.20 -25.72 -15.27
N LEU A 44 3.67 -26.92 -15.62
CA LEU A 44 3.99 -27.36 -16.99
C LEU A 44 2.77 -27.76 -17.84
N THR A 45 1.60 -27.15 -17.61
CA THR A 45 0.41 -27.37 -18.44
C THR A 45 -0.19 -26.04 -18.88
N PRO A 46 -0.40 -25.80 -20.19
CA PRO A 46 -1.08 -24.61 -20.65
C PRO A 46 -2.48 -24.56 -20.06
N PRO A 47 -3.00 -23.38 -19.65
CA PRO A 47 -4.38 -23.27 -19.22
C PRO A 47 -5.30 -23.68 -20.37
N THR A 48 -6.14 -24.68 -20.14
CA THR A 48 -7.35 -24.88 -20.93
C THR A 48 -8.20 -23.62 -20.79
N ASN A 49 -8.51 -22.99 -21.92
CA ASN A 49 -9.32 -21.77 -22.11
C ASN A 49 -10.11 -21.32 -20.87
N GLY A 50 -9.65 -20.23 -20.22
CA GLY A 50 -10.34 -19.57 -19.11
C GLY A 50 -9.48 -19.10 -17.93
N GLY A 51 -8.16 -19.35 -17.91
CA GLY A 51 -7.25 -18.95 -16.83
C GLY A 51 -6.58 -17.57 -17.04
N THR A 52 -6.15 -16.93 -15.95
CA THR A 52 -5.31 -15.72 -15.98
C THR A 52 -4.02 -15.97 -16.77
N PRO A 53 -3.60 -15.05 -17.67
CA PRO A 53 -2.37 -15.22 -18.44
C PRO A 53 -1.14 -15.34 -17.53
N SER A 54 -0.10 -16.06 -17.99
CA SER A 54 1.17 -16.15 -17.25
C SER A 54 1.80 -14.76 -17.03
N PRO A 55 2.57 -14.53 -15.95
CA PRO A 55 3.26 -13.25 -15.75
C PRO A 55 4.12 -12.82 -16.94
N THR A 56 4.73 -13.78 -17.65
CA THR A 56 5.48 -13.52 -18.89
C THR A 56 4.57 -12.99 -20.01
N THR A 57 3.35 -13.51 -20.16
CA THR A 57 2.37 -13.00 -21.13
C THR A 57 1.96 -11.57 -20.77
N ARG A 58 1.64 -11.29 -19.50
CA ARG A 58 1.24 -9.95 -19.04
C ARG A 58 2.38 -8.94 -19.18
N PHE A 59 3.62 -9.36 -18.95
CA PHE A 59 4.79 -8.53 -19.24
C PHE A 59 4.91 -8.17 -20.73
N THR A 60 4.70 -9.14 -21.64
CA THR A 60 4.76 -8.85 -23.09
C THR A 60 3.67 -7.88 -23.56
N GLU A 61 2.54 -7.80 -22.85
CA GLU A 61 1.48 -6.83 -23.11
C GLU A 61 1.87 -5.40 -22.73
N LEU A 62 2.83 -5.23 -21.81
CA LEU A 62 3.36 -3.92 -21.43
C LEU A 62 4.29 -3.32 -22.49
N LEU A 63 4.95 -4.17 -23.30
CA LEU A 63 5.94 -3.75 -24.28
C LEU A 63 5.30 -2.84 -25.34
N PRO A 64 5.92 -1.69 -25.67
CA PRO A 64 5.50 -0.86 -26.78
C PRO A 64 5.44 -1.66 -28.10
N PRO A 65 4.51 -1.34 -29.03
CA PRO A 65 4.41 -2.06 -30.30
C PRO A 65 5.73 -2.12 -31.06
N ALA A 66 6.51 -1.03 -31.07
CA ALA A 66 7.80 -1.01 -31.75
C ALA A 66 8.81 -1.99 -31.11
N GLN A 67 8.69 -2.32 -29.82
CA GLN A 67 9.61 -3.22 -29.12
C GLN A 67 9.29 -4.71 -29.32
N LYS A 68 8.07 -5.10 -29.73
CA LYS A 68 7.61 -6.50 -29.66
C LYS A 68 8.49 -7.52 -30.42
N ASP A 69 9.10 -7.09 -31.53
CA ASP A 69 10.03 -7.93 -32.32
C ASP A 69 11.51 -7.61 -32.06
N ALA A 70 11.83 -6.86 -31.00
CA ALA A 70 13.21 -6.61 -30.60
C ALA A 70 13.84 -7.87 -29.99
N THR A 71 15.17 -7.90 -30.01
CA THR A 71 16.00 -8.98 -29.45
C THR A 71 16.85 -8.45 -28.31
N TYR A 72 17.26 -9.35 -27.43
CA TYR A 72 18.15 -9.00 -26.32
C TYR A 72 19.54 -8.63 -26.83
N VAL A 73 20.12 -7.56 -26.29
CA VAL A 73 21.48 -7.08 -26.64
C VAL A 73 22.49 -7.25 -25.51
N GLY A 74 22.02 -7.59 -24.30
CA GLY A 74 22.83 -7.73 -23.11
C GLY A 74 23.08 -6.41 -22.39
N THR A 75 23.27 -6.50 -21.07
CA THR A 75 23.45 -5.34 -20.18
C THR A 75 24.61 -4.44 -20.59
N GLN A 76 25.71 -5.00 -21.11
CA GLN A 76 26.89 -4.21 -21.49
C GLN A 76 26.60 -3.18 -22.58
N GLN A 77 25.69 -3.50 -23.51
CA GLN A 77 25.28 -2.55 -24.55
C GLN A 77 24.55 -1.35 -23.92
N CYS A 78 23.70 -1.59 -22.93
CA CYS A 78 23.02 -0.53 -22.18
C CYS A 78 24.01 0.34 -21.40
N LEU A 79 25.02 -0.28 -20.76
CA LEU A 79 26.05 0.42 -19.98
C LEU A 79 26.92 1.35 -20.85
N GLY A 80 27.10 1.03 -22.13
CA GLY A 80 27.82 1.90 -23.07
C GLY A 80 27.21 3.30 -23.21
N CYS A 81 25.87 3.38 -23.21
CA CYS A 81 25.12 4.64 -23.37
C CYS A 81 24.52 5.19 -22.08
N HIS A 82 24.27 4.37 -21.05
CA HIS A 82 23.67 4.79 -19.78
C HIS A 82 24.62 4.72 -18.57
N GLY A 83 25.88 4.36 -18.80
CA GLY A 83 26.92 4.25 -17.77
C GLY A 83 27.44 5.59 -17.24
N ALA A 84 28.59 5.54 -16.55
CA ALA A 84 29.17 6.64 -15.77
C ALA A 84 29.40 7.96 -16.55
N GLY A 85 29.51 7.90 -17.89
CA GLY A 85 29.71 9.08 -18.75
C GLY A 85 28.46 9.90 -19.05
N HIS A 86 27.26 9.38 -18.79
CA HIS A 86 25.98 10.03 -19.12
C HIS A 86 25.32 10.55 -17.85
N ARG A 87 25.63 11.81 -17.50
CA ARG A 87 25.20 12.43 -16.24
C ARG A 87 23.68 12.61 -16.20
N GLN A 88 23.04 11.95 -15.25
CA GLN A 88 21.81 12.46 -14.65
C GLN A 88 22.21 13.58 -13.68
N ALA A 89 21.66 14.78 -13.82
CA ALA A 89 22.03 15.91 -12.97
C ALA A 89 21.68 15.61 -11.49
N GLY A 90 22.64 15.80 -10.59
CA GLY A 90 22.40 15.73 -9.14
C GLY A 90 22.36 14.32 -8.52
N ALA A 91 22.62 13.25 -9.28
CA ALA A 91 22.70 11.89 -8.74
C ALA A 91 23.73 11.02 -9.46
N GLU A 92 24.17 9.95 -8.79
CA GLU A 92 24.93 8.88 -9.44
C GLU A 92 24.15 8.34 -10.65
N PRO A 93 24.77 8.16 -11.84
CA PRO A 93 24.09 7.64 -13.01
C PRO A 93 23.37 6.32 -12.68
N VAL A 94 22.10 6.21 -13.11
CA VAL A 94 21.23 5.07 -12.77
C VAL A 94 21.88 3.71 -12.97
N ALA A 95 22.68 3.53 -14.03
CA ALA A 95 23.38 2.29 -14.30
C ALA A 95 24.47 1.97 -13.25
N VAL A 96 25.18 2.98 -12.78
CA VAL A 96 26.22 2.84 -11.74
C VAL A 96 25.57 2.52 -10.40
N ALA A 97 24.44 3.16 -10.08
CA ALA A 97 23.66 2.83 -8.89
C ALA A 97 23.10 1.41 -8.96
N TRP A 98 22.59 0.99 -10.14
CA TRP A 98 22.01 -0.33 -10.35
C TRP A 98 23.05 -1.43 -10.18
N GLN A 99 24.30 -1.23 -10.64
CA GLN A 99 25.39 -2.20 -10.47
C GLN A 99 25.64 -2.62 -9.01
N LYS A 100 25.24 -1.79 -8.04
CA LYS A 100 25.38 -2.08 -6.60
C LYS A 100 24.23 -2.91 -6.05
N THR A 101 23.10 -2.98 -6.75
CA THR A 101 21.86 -3.65 -6.32
C THR A 101 22.00 -5.16 -6.23
N LYS A 102 21.10 -5.80 -5.47
CA LYS A 102 21.04 -7.26 -5.44
C LYS A 102 20.70 -7.85 -6.82
N HIS A 103 19.87 -7.16 -7.61
CA HIS A 103 19.51 -7.57 -8.97
C HIS A 103 20.75 -7.68 -9.86
N ALA A 104 21.63 -6.67 -9.85
CA ALA A 104 22.89 -6.73 -10.59
C ALA A 104 23.79 -7.88 -10.12
N GLN A 105 23.89 -8.10 -8.80
CA GLN A 105 24.71 -9.18 -8.22
C GLN A 105 24.25 -10.59 -8.58
N VAL A 106 22.98 -10.76 -8.96
CA VAL A 106 22.41 -12.04 -9.41
C VAL A 106 22.14 -12.07 -10.92
N ASN A 107 22.86 -11.23 -11.68
CA ASN A 107 22.81 -11.14 -13.14
C ASN A 107 21.43 -10.77 -13.74
N VAL A 108 20.57 -10.07 -12.99
CA VAL A 108 19.33 -9.49 -13.52
C VAL A 108 19.63 -8.10 -14.09
N GLY A 109 19.90 -8.07 -15.40
CA GLY A 109 20.22 -6.89 -16.20
C GLY A 109 19.04 -5.97 -16.52
N CYS A 110 19.31 -4.94 -17.33
CA CYS A 110 18.33 -3.92 -17.72
C CYS A 110 17.12 -4.52 -18.45
N GLU A 111 17.37 -5.42 -19.42
CA GLU A 111 16.36 -5.96 -20.33
C GLU A 111 15.41 -6.97 -19.68
N GLN A 112 15.74 -7.47 -18.49
CA GLN A 112 14.84 -8.30 -17.68
C GLN A 112 13.66 -7.48 -17.12
N CYS A 113 13.84 -6.16 -16.97
CA CYS A 113 12.79 -5.24 -16.54
C CYS A 113 12.26 -4.39 -17.70
N HIS A 114 13.14 -3.96 -18.61
CA HIS A 114 12.82 -3.06 -19.72
C HIS A 114 12.50 -3.78 -21.04
N GLY A 115 12.55 -5.12 -21.05
CA GLY A 115 12.36 -5.93 -22.26
C GLY A 115 13.54 -5.86 -23.23
N PRO A 116 13.46 -6.54 -24.38
CA PRO A 116 14.53 -6.60 -25.38
C PRO A 116 14.84 -5.23 -25.99
N GLY A 117 16.11 -4.86 -26.08
CA GLY A 117 16.55 -3.49 -26.41
C GLY A 117 17.11 -3.26 -27.81
N SER A 118 17.17 -4.26 -28.71
CA SER A 118 17.89 -4.11 -29.98
C SER A 118 17.42 -2.95 -30.86
N LYS A 119 16.11 -2.70 -30.93
CA LYS A 119 15.55 -1.56 -31.67
C LYS A 119 15.87 -0.22 -31.02
N HIS A 120 15.88 -0.16 -29.70
CA HIS A 120 16.28 1.04 -28.95
C HIS A 120 17.76 1.38 -29.15
N VAL A 121 18.63 0.37 -29.17
CA VAL A 121 20.06 0.56 -29.45
C VAL A 121 20.28 1.12 -30.87
N GLN A 122 19.49 0.67 -31.85
CA GLN A 122 19.57 1.15 -33.22
C GLN A 122 19.02 2.58 -33.36
N GLU A 123 17.91 2.88 -32.68
CA GLU A 123 17.24 4.18 -32.73
C GLU A 123 16.76 4.58 -31.32
N PRO A 124 17.53 5.36 -30.54
CA PRO A 124 17.22 5.63 -29.14
C PRO A 124 16.00 6.54 -28.94
N VAL A 125 14.80 5.96 -28.90
CA VAL A 125 13.53 6.65 -28.60
C VAL A 125 12.77 5.97 -27.46
N LYS A 126 11.83 6.67 -26.83
CA LYS A 126 11.05 6.12 -25.71
C LYS A 126 10.05 5.04 -26.13
N ASP A 127 9.60 5.10 -27.38
CA ASP A 127 8.51 4.25 -27.87
C ASP A 127 8.97 2.86 -28.34
N ASN A 128 10.28 2.57 -28.31
CA ASN A 128 10.84 1.27 -28.70
C ASN A 128 11.59 0.55 -27.56
N ILE A 129 11.34 0.96 -26.31
CA ILE A 129 11.79 0.29 -25.09
C ILE A 129 10.73 0.45 -24.01
N LEU A 130 10.53 -0.56 -23.15
CA LEU A 130 9.56 -0.45 -22.06
C LEU A 130 10.05 0.59 -21.07
N THR A 131 9.28 1.66 -20.92
CA THR A 131 9.59 2.77 -20.03
C THR A 131 8.32 3.28 -19.36
N TYR A 132 8.42 4.41 -18.68
CA TYR A 132 7.30 5.08 -18.04
C TYR A 132 6.15 5.34 -19.04
N PRO A 133 4.88 5.12 -18.66
CA PRO A 133 4.39 4.71 -17.34
C PRO A 133 4.35 3.20 -17.09
N ASN A 134 4.35 2.37 -18.14
CA ASN A 134 4.06 0.95 -18.05
C ASN A 134 5.13 0.15 -17.28
N VAL A 135 6.39 0.59 -17.32
CA VAL A 135 7.48 -0.05 -16.56
C VAL A 135 7.26 -0.01 -15.04
N ALA A 136 6.38 0.88 -14.55
CA ALA A 136 6.03 0.93 -13.14
C ALA A 136 5.07 -0.18 -12.70
N SER A 137 4.58 -1.02 -13.62
CA SER A 137 3.67 -2.12 -13.29
C SER A 137 4.36 -3.22 -12.49
N SER A 138 3.67 -3.80 -11.50
CA SER A 138 4.18 -4.95 -10.75
C SER A 138 4.36 -6.21 -11.61
N GLU A 139 3.74 -6.27 -12.79
CA GLU A 139 3.92 -7.38 -13.74
C GLU A 139 5.38 -7.52 -14.20
N VAL A 140 6.12 -6.41 -14.23
CA VAL A 140 7.57 -6.44 -14.49
C VAL A 140 8.29 -7.31 -13.46
N CYS A 141 7.93 -7.17 -12.18
CA CYS A 141 8.54 -7.89 -11.07
C CYS A 141 7.99 -9.33 -10.93
N ALA A 142 6.72 -9.53 -11.29
CA ALA A 142 6.02 -10.81 -11.17
C ALA A 142 6.64 -11.92 -12.04
N GLN A 143 7.40 -11.56 -13.07
CA GLN A 143 8.17 -12.50 -13.90
C GLN A 143 9.11 -13.40 -13.07
N CYS A 144 9.66 -12.89 -11.96
CA CYS A 144 10.59 -13.62 -11.10
C CYS A 144 10.07 -13.76 -9.67
N HIS A 145 9.36 -12.75 -9.15
CA HIS A 145 8.89 -12.71 -7.75
C HIS A 145 7.49 -13.31 -7.58
N GLY A 146 7.22 -14.48 -8.18
CA GLY A 146 5.87 -15.05 -8.30
C GLY A 146 5.10 -15.20 -6.98
N THR A 147 5.72 -15.72 -5.90
CA THR A 147 5.05 -15.85 -4.59
C THR A 147 4.72 -14.49 -3.97
N VAL A 148 5.61 -13.51 -4.13
CA VAL A 148 5.39 -12.15 -3.61
C VAL A 148 4.29 -11.46 -4.42
N ALA A 149 4.31 -11.61 -5.75
CA ALA A 149 3.27 -11.11 -6.64
C ALA A 149 1.90 -11.71 -6.31
N ALA A 150 1.82 -13.03 -6.09
CA ALA A 150 0.57 -13.69 -5.70
C ALA A 150 0.02 -13.20 -4.35
N HIS A 151 0.89 -12.84 -3.39
CA HIS A 151 0.47 -12.18 -2.16
C HIS A 151 -0.01 -10.75 -2.42
N TYR A 152 0.74 -9.99 -3.22
CA TYR A 152 0.43 -8.61 -3.58
C TYR A 152 -0.90 -8.47 -4.34
N GLU A 153 -1.20 -9.39 -5.26
CA GLU A 153 -2.46 -9.45 -6.03
C GLU A 153 -3.70 -9.62 -5.12
N GLN A 154 -3.53 -10.16 -3.89
CA GLN A 154 -4.61 -10.26 -2.89
C GLN A 154 -4.85 -8.94 -2.15
N SER A 155 -3.98 -7.96 -2.30
CA SER A 155 -4.04 -6.68 -1.59
C SER A 155 -4.86 -5.64 -2.35
N GLY A 156 -5.33 -4.63 -1.61
CA GLY A 156 -5.95 -3.45 -2.23
C GLY A 156 -5.00 -2.60 -3.07
N HIS A 157 -3.67 -2.78 -2.96
CA HIS A 157 -2.68 -2.01 -3.71
C HIS A 157 -2.63 -2.41 -5.18
N ALA A 158 -2.88 -3.68 -5.49
CA ALA A 158 -2.95 -4.23 -6.85
C ALA A 158 -4.16 -3.72 -7.66
N GLY A 159 -5.16 -3.15 -6.99
CA GLY A 159 -6.36 -2.63 -7.62
C GLY A 159 -6.37 -1.11 -7.78
N ALA A 160 -7.17 -0.64 -8.72
CA ALA A 160 -7.49 0.78 -8.87
C ALA A 160 -8.57 1.18 -7.86
N VAL A 161 -8.46 2.39 -7.31
CA VAL A 161 -9.59 3.03 -6.64
C VAL A 161 -10.43 3.74 -7.69
N GLU A 162 -11.31 3.00 -8.36
CA GLU A 162 -12.03 3.47 -9.55
C GLU A 162 -12.72 4.84 -9.39
N PRO A 163 -13.41 5.15 -8.27
CA PRO A 163 -13.97 6.49 -8.09
C PRO A 163 -12.93 7.61 -8.07
N VAL A 164 -11.71 7.33 -7.59
CA VAL A 164 -10.61 8.30 -7.58
C VAL A 164 -10.02 8.46 -8.98
N VAL A 165 -9.93 7.37 -9.75
CA VAL A 165 -9.52 7.43 -11.16
C VAL A 165 -10.50 8.30 -11.94
N GLN A 166 -11.81 8.06 -11.81
CA GLN A 166 -12.85 8.85 -12.46
C GLN A 166 -12.80 10.33 -12.07
N MET A 167 -12.65 10.64 -10.77
CA MET A 167 -12.43 12.02 -10.31
C MET A 167 -11.25 12.67 -11.00
N ALA A 168 -10.11 11.97 -11.05
CA ALA A 168 -8.90 12.48 -11.67
C ALA A 168 -8.99 12.62 -13.19
N GLU A 169 -9.79 11.79 -13.87
CA GLU A 169 -10.08 11.96 -15.29
C GLU A 169 -10.99 13.17 -15.55
N ASN A 170 -12.02 13.37 -14.72
CA ASN A 170 -12.96 14.48 -14.84
C ASN A 170 -12.31 15.83 -14.51
N ASN A 171 -11.44 15.88 -13.49
CA ASN A 171 -10.69 17.08 -13.13
C ASN A 171 -9.22 16.74 -12.80
N PRO A 172 -8.37 16.59 -13.84
CA PRO A 172 -6.97 16.21 -13.68
C PRO A 172 -6.15 17.20 -12.85
N ASN A 173 -6.46 18.49 -12.97
CA ASN A 173 -5.73 19.55 -12.26
C ASN A 173 -6.00 19.55 -10.76
N VAL A 174 -7.18 19.14 -10.32
CA VAL A 174 -7.51 19.06 -8.90
C VAL A 174 -7.27 17.64 -8.37
N TYR A 175 -7.97 16.65 -8.91
CA TYR A 175 -7.94 15.30 -8.35
C TYR A 175 -6.75 14.49 -8.85
N GLY A 176 -6.31 14.67 -10.09
CA GLY A 176 -5.10 14.01 -10.58
C GLY A 176 -3.86 14.45 -9.80
N LYS A 177 -3.60 15.76 -9.73
CA LYS A 177 -2.42 16.30 -9.02
C LYS A 177 -2.38 15.96 -7.53
N ASN A 178 -3.54 15.80 -6.87
CA ASN A 178 -3.60 15.54 -5.43
C ASN A 178 -3.80 14.07 -5.07
N CYS A 179 -4.72 13.36 -5.72
CA CYS A 179 -5.10 11.99 -5.36
C CYS A 179 -4.14 10.95 -5.95
N PHE A 180 -3.60 11.17 -7.16
CA PHE A 180 -2.65 10.23 -7.76
C PHE A 180 -1.31 10.16 -7.04
N ARG A 181 -1.02 11.09 -6.12
CA ARG A 181 0.11 10.98 -5.17
C ARG A 181 0.01 9.72 -4.27
N CYS A 182 -1.15 9.06 -4.20
CA CYS A 182 -1.38 7.83 -3.44
C CYS A 182 -2.19 6.76 -4.19
N HIS A 183 -2.99 7.15 -5.20
CA HIS A 183 -3.93 6.26 -5.89
C HIS A 183 -3.58 5.99 -7.35
N SER A 184 -2.32 6.20 -7.74
CA SER A 184 -1.80 5.82 -9.05
C SER A 184 -0.32 5.46 -8.89
N ALA A 185 -0.01 4.19 -9.03
CA ALA A 185 1.36 3.68 -8.93
C ALA A 185 2.35 4.40 -9.87
N PRO A 186 2.07 4.56 -11.18
CA PRO A 186 2.99 5.25 -12.07
C PRO A 186 3.16 6.72 -11.70
N PHE A 187 2.08 7.44 -11.42
CA PHE A 187 2.17 8.85 -11.03
C PHE A 187 3.02 9.03 -9.77
N ARG A 188 2.71 8.26 -8.72
CA ARG A 188 3.41 8.37 -7.43
C ARG A 188 4.88 8.01 -7.58
N ASN A 189 5.20 6.90 -8.27
CA ASN A 189 6.58 6.49 -8.48
C ASN A 189 7.37 7.59 -9.20
N GLN A 190 6.88 8.08 -10.34
CA GLN A 190 7.61 9.03 -11.18
C GLN A 190 7.68 10.44 -10.57
N MET A 191 6.59 10.90 -9.96
CA MET A 191 6.45 12.30 -9.53
C MET A 191 6.77 12.51 -8.06
N VAL A 192 6.69 11.48 -7.22
CA VAL A 192 6.90 11.60 -5.76
C VAL A 192 8.09 10.77 -5.33
N ASP A 193 7.97 9.44 -5.36
CA ASP A 193 8.92 8.59 -4.65
C ASP A 193 10.30 8.54 -5.32
N ASN A 194 10.37 8.58 -6.65
CA ASN A 194 11.64 8.65 -7.37
C ASN A 194 12.37 9.98 -7.10
N PRO A 195 11.77 11.17 -7.29
CA PRO A 195 12.39 12.43 -6.87
C PRO A 195 12.84 12.48 -5.41
N VAL A 196 12.03 11.97 -4.47
CA VAL A 196 12.41 11.87 -3.04
C VAL A 196 13.66 11.01 -2.87
N THR A 197 13.68 9.84 -3.51
CA THR A 197 14.81 8.92 -3.48
C THR A 197 16.09 9.57 -4.04
N TYR A 198 15.96 10.54 -4.94
CA TYR A 198 17.05 11.28 -5.58
C TYR A 198 17.33 12.65 -4.92
N GLY A 199 16.83 12.86 -3.70
CA GLY A 199 17.15 14.04 -2.89
C GLY A 199 16.50 15.34 -3.36
N GLN A 200 15.46 15.28 -4.21
CA GLN A 200 14.71 16.47 -4.60
C GLN A 200 13.94 17.04 -3.40
N SER A 201 13.89 18.37 -3.31
CA SER A 201 13.14 19.05 -2.26
C SER A 201 11.62 18.87 -2.47
N ARG A 202 10.86 18.97 -1.38
CA ARG A 202 9.40 18.88 -1.42
C ARG A 202 8.77 19.95 -2.31
N ASP A 203 9.34 21.14 -2.32
CA ASP A 203 8.86 22.25 -3.14
C ASP A 203 9.17 22.03 -4.63
N ALA A 204 10.33 21.45 -4.96
CA ALA A 204 10.64 21.07 -6.34
C ALA A 204 9.68 19.99 -6.86
N ILE A 205 9.38 18.99 -6.02
CA ILE A 205 8.41 17.93 -6.32
C ILE A 205 7.01 18.51 -6.55
N ASP A 206 6.55 19.36 -5.62
CA ASP A 206 5.23 19.97 -5.73
C ASP A 206 5.14 20.88 -6.96
N GLY A 207 6.16 21.69 -7.21
CA GLY A 207 6.26 22.52 -8.42
C GLY A 207 6.19 21.70 -9.71
N ALA A 208 6.91 20.57 -9.77
CA ALA A 208 6.86 19.67 -10.93
C ALA A 208 5.46 19.06 -11.13
N ILE A 209 4.77 18.66 -10.07
CA ILE A 209 3.38 18.17 -10.12
C ILE A 209 2.43 19.29 -10.59
N GLN A 210 2.58 20.51 -10.09
CA GLN A 210 1.75 21.64 -10.48
C GLN A 210 1.94 22.03 -11.96
N ALA A 211 3.16 21.86 -12.50
CA ALA A 211 3.48 22.12 -13.90
C ALA A 211 2.94 21.07 -14.88
N MET A 212 2.43 19.92 -14.41
CA MET A 212 1.89 18.89 -15.30
C MET A 212 0.65 19.36 -16.05
N SER A 213 0.56 19.00 -17.34
CA SER A 213 -0.65 19.19 -18.15
C SER A 213 -1.74 18.17 -17.80
N ALA A 214 -3.00 18.55 -17.99
CA ALA A 214 -4.14 17.65 -17.81
C ALA A 214 -4.02 16.39 -18.69
N ASP A 215 -3.59 16.53 -19.95
CA ASP A 215 -3.38 15.41 -20.87
C ASP A 215 -2.35 14.40 -20.36
N SER A 216 -1.26 14.90 -19.75
CA SER A 216 -0.24 14.03 -19.18
C SER A 216 -0.82 13.20 -18.04
N ILE A 217 -1.60 13.82 -17.16
CA ILE A 217 -2.25 13.16 -16.04
C ILE A 217 -3.28 12.13 -16.54
N ALA A 218 -4.10 12.48 -17.52
CA ALA A 218 -5.09 11.58 -18.12
C ALA A 218 -4.44 10.33 -18.74
N LYS A 219 -3.30 10.48 -19.44
CA LYS A 219 -2.53 9.34 -19.99
C LYS A 219 -2.02 8.38 -18.92
N ILE A 220 -1.78 8.86 -17.70
CA ILE A 220 -1.24 8.06 -16.59
C ILE A 220 -2.37 7.35 -15.81
N ALA A 221 -3.58 7.92 -15.82
CA ALA A 221 -4.70 7.53 -14.96
C ALA A 221 -4.99 6.03 -14.96
N ARG A 222 -4.85 5.37 -16.12
CA ARG A 222 -5.15 3.94 -16.30
C ARG A 222 -3.97 3.10 -16.75
N ALA A 223 -2.74 3.63 -16.69
CA ALA A 223 -1.57 2.97 -17.28
C ALA A 223 -1.24 1.61 -16.67
N THR A 224 -1.26 1.45 -15.34
CA THR A 224 -0.95 0.16 -14.68
C THR A 224 -2.09 -0.40 -13.83
N ARG A 225 -3.25 0.28 -13.76
CA ARG A 225 -4.42 -0.05 -12.92
C ARG A 225 -4.15 -0.27 -11.42
N GLU A 226 -2.92 -0.10 -10.95
CA GLU A 226 -2.53 -0.29 -9.55
C GLU A 226 -2.58 1.05 -8.79
N SER A 227 -3.08 1.02 -7.56
CA SER A 227 -2.98 2.19 -6.67
C SER A 227 -1.54 2.41 -6.20
N ALA A 228 -0.81 1.32 -5.93
CA ALA A 228 0.61 1.31 -5.60
C ALA A 228 1.23 0.00 -6.09
N SER A 229 2.35 0.05 -6.80
CA SER A 229 3.03 -1.11 -7.38
C SER A 229 4.27 -1.49 -6.58
N CYS A 230 4.97 -2.56 -6.96
CA CYS A 230 6.26 -2.94 -6.35
C CYS A 230 7.22 -1.74 -6.29
N VAL A 231 7.30 -0.95 -7.36
CA VAL A 231 8.22 0.18 -7.44
C VAL A 231 7.75 1.43 -6.69
N SER A 232 6.53 1.46 -6.14
CA SER A 232 6.12 2.49 -5.19
C SER A 232 6.84 2.34 -3.85
N CYS A 233 7.21 1.11 -3.48
CA CYS A 233 7.90 0.82 -2.21
C CYS A 233 9.39 0.52 -2.41
N HIS A 234 9.76 -0.12 -3.52
CA HIS A 234 11.13 -0.55 -3.83
C HIS A 234 11.74 0.27 -4.96
N ASP A 235 13.02 0.61 -4.86
CA ASP A 235 13.80 1.17 -5.96
C ASP A 235 14.57 0.05 -6.67
N PRO A 236 14.21 -0.32 -7.92
CA PRO A 236 14.91 -1.39 -8.62
C PRO A 236 16.33 -1.00 -9.04
N HIS A 237 16.66 0.30 -9.05
CA HIS A 237 17.91 0.82 -9.60
C HIS A 237 18.92 1.21 -8.54
N ARG A 238 18.62 1.16 -7.24
CA ARG A 238 19.60 1.56 -6.23
C ARG A 238 19.38 0.97 -4.85
N ILE A 239 20.49 0.84 -4.13
CA ILE A 239 20.51 0.71 -2.68
C ILE A 239 20.13 2.06 -2.07
N THR A 240 19.15 2.07 -1.19
CA THR A 240 18.62 3.29 -0.58
C THR A 240 19.12 3.52 0.84
N GLY A 241 19.62 2.47 1.51
CA GLY A 241 19.99 2.51 2.92
C GLY A 241 18.80 2.42 3.87
N ASN A 242 17.57 2.39 3.37
CA ASN A 242 16.38 2.15 4.18
C ASN A 242 16.24 0.64 4.41
N LEU A 243 16.71 0.21 5.57
CA LEU A 243 16.71 -1.18 5.95
C LEU A 243 15.32 -1.64 6.43
N SER A 244 15.04 -2.92 6.23
CA SER A 244 13.96 -3.62 6.96
C SER A 244 14.24 -3.63 8.46
N TRP A 245 13.24 -4.01 9.27
CA TRP A 245 13.41 -4.11 10.71
C TRP A 245 14.41 -5.19 11.15
N GLN A 246 14.73 -6.16 10.28
CA GLN A 246 15.82 -7.12 10.48
C GLN A 246 17.18 -6.63 9.96
N GLY A 247 17.31 -5.34 9.60
CA GLY A 247 18.57 -4.77 9.11
C GLY A 247 18.94 -5.17 7.67
N LYS A 248 18.01 -5.75 6.91
CA LYS A 248 18.26 -6.12 5.50
C LYS A 248 18.01 -4.95 4.57
N GLU A 249 18.93 -4.72 3.64
CA GLU A 249 18.74 -3.83 2.50
C GLU A 249 17.76 -4.47 1.50
N LEU A 250 16.59 -3.86 1.35
CA LEU A 250 15.52 -4.30 0.44
C LEU A 250 15.17 -3.22 -0.59
N GLN A 251 16.04 -2.22 -0.75
CA GLN A 251 15.91 -1.09 -1.67
C GLN A 251 14.64 -0.28 -1.39
N LEU A 252 14.28 -0.09 -0.12
CA LEU A 252 13.04 0.59 0.26
C LEU A 252 13.16 2.09 0.02
N ARG A 253 12.13 2.72 -0.56
CA ARG A 253 12.17 4.16 -0.85
C ARG A 253 12.08 5.05 0.38
N HIS A 254 11.48 4.53 1.46
CA HIS A 254 11.27 5.23 2.72
C HIS A 254 11.56 4.31 3.89
N ALA A 255 11.78 4.90 5.07
CA ALA A 255 11.99 4.15 6.31
C ALA A 255 10.74 3.33 6.69
N VAL A 256 10.95 2.14 7.27
CA VAL A 256 9.87 1.31 7.85
C VAL A 256 9.50 1.74 9.27
N LEU A 257 10.37 2.50 9.93
CA LEU A 257 10.15 3.05 11.25
C LEU A 257 10.52 4.52 11.23
N ASN A 258 9.55 5.36 11.55
CA ASN A 258 9.76 6.78 11.83
C ASN A 258 8.68 7.20 12.83
N THR A 259 9.01 8.04 13.80
CA THR A 259 8.04 8.56 14.78
C THR A 259 7.91 10.08 14.71
N ASP A 260 8.64 10.73 13.81
CA ASP A 260 8.45 12.13 13.52
C ASP A 260 7.13 12.31 12.78
N THR A 261 6.21 13.03 13.42
CA THR A 261 4.89 13.31 12.88
C THR A 261 4.76 14.72 12.33
N THR A 262 5.84 15.50 12.26
CA THR A 262 5.80 16.91 11.83
C THR A 262 5.09 17.06 10.48
N ASP A 263 5.41 16.19 9.53
CA ASP A 263 4.88 16.24 8.15
C ASP A 263 3.42 15.81 8.00
N ILE A 264 2.83 15.28 9.06
CA ILE A 264 1.44 14.81 9.09
C ILE A 264 0.68 15.38 10.29
N ALA A 265 1.28 16.36 10.96
CA ALA A 265 0.71 17.01 12.11
C ALA A 265 -0.63 17.68 11.73
N PRO A 266 -1.50 17.94 12.71
CA PRO A 266 -2.75 18.62 12.42
C PRO A 266 -2.56 19.98 11.72
N GLY A 267 -3.25 20.20 10.61
CA GLY A 267 -3.18 21.41 9.79
C GLY A 267 -2.10 21.42 8.70
N THR A 268 -1.29 20.37 8.59
CA THR A 268 -0.17 20.31 7.64
C THR A 268 -0.62 20.25 6.15
N PRO A 269 0.00 21.01 5.22
CA PRO A 269 -0.36 21.01 3.80
C PRO A 269 0.05 19.75 3.03
N VAL A 270 -0.54 19.59 1.83
CA VAL A 270 -0.45 18.37 1.01
C VAL A 270 0.97 17.93 0.65
N LYS A 271 1.83 18.90 0.32
CA LYS A 271 3.22 18.63 -0.09
C LYS A 271 4.06 17.95 1.00
N GLN A 272 3.75 18.20 2.27
CA GLN A 272 4.48 17.62 3.40
C GLN A 272 4.03 16.19 3.67
N HIS A 273 2.73 15.95 3.82
CA HIS A 273 2.23 14.62 4.23
C HIS A 273 2.42 13.52 3.18
N THR A 274 2.61 13.86 1.91
CA THR A 274 2.86 12.90 0.82
C THR A 274 4.34 12.53 0.68
N THR A 275 5.23 13.24 1.39
CA THR A 275 6.68 13.06 1.37
C THR A 275 7.25 12.78 2.77
N VAL A 276 6.38 12.43 3.72
CA VAL A 276 6.80 11.94 5.04
C VAL A 276 7.64 10.69 4.86
N ASN A 277 8.77 10.63 5.57
CA ASN A 277 9.71 9.50 5.50
C ASN A 277 9.22 8.31 6.36
N GLN A 278 8.08 7.74 6.00
CA GLN A 278 7.59 6.47 6.51
C GLN A 278 6.83 5.76 5.39
N ILE A 279 7.25 4.54 5.03
CA ILE A 279 6.83 3.88 3.80
C ILE A 279 5.30 3.67 3.68
N CYS A 280 4.62 3.37 4.77
CA CYS A 280 3.17 3.20 4.84
C CYS A 280 2.46 4.53 5.12
N GLY A 281 2.97 5.29 6.08
CA GLY A 281 2.46 6.56 6.55
C GLY A 281 2.51 7.66 5.49
N SER A 282 3.30 7.49 4.43
CA SER A 282 3.31 8.39 3.24
C SER A 282 2.03 8.34 2.39
N CYS A 283 1.21 7.30 2.56
CA CYS A 283 -0.16 7.22 2.02
C CYS A 283 -1.20 7.16 3.12
N HIS A 284 -0.97 6.29 4.10
CA HIS A 284 -1.89 5.97 5.19
C HIS A 284 -1.81 6.99 6.32
N ASN A 285 -2.01 8.26 5.99
CA ASN A 285 -2.15 9.35 6.95
C ASN A 285 -3.46 10.14 6.76
N GLY A 286 -3.78 10.96 7.75
CA GLY A 286 -4.96 11.83 7.81
C GLY A 286 -4.85 13.12 7.00
N ARG A 287 -3.77 13.30 6.21
CA ARG A 287 -3.52 14.45 5.32
C ARG A 287 -3.64 15.82 5.99
N GLY A 288 -3.00 15.96 7.15
CA GLY A 288 -3.04 17.22 7.91
C GLY A 288 -4.40 17.52 8.53
N GLY A 289 -5.23 16.50 8.78
CA GLY A 289 -6.50 16.65 9.46
C GLY A 289 -6.43 17.51 10.72
N ASN A 290 -7.34 18.48 10.86
CA ASN A 290 -7.24 19.53 11.87
C ASN A 290 -8.40 19.45 12.88
N PRO A 291 -8.17 19.00 14.12
CA PRO A 291 -9.22 18.85 15.14
C PRO A 291 -9.57 20.15 15.87
N SER A 292 -9.02 21.31 15.48
CA SER A 292 -9.34 22.58 16.13
C SER A 292 -10.80 22.99 15.93
N ASP A 293 -11.37 23.68 16.91
CA ASP A 293 -12.77 24.13 16.84
C ASP A 293 -13.04 25.00 15.62
N THR A 294 -12.09 25.85 15.22
CA THR A 294 -12.19 26.66 14.00
C THR A 294 -12.37 25.77 12.77
N ALA A 295 -11.55 24.71 12.65
CA ALA A 295 -11.63 23.77 11.53
C ALA A 295 -12.91 22.93 11.58
N LEU A 296 -13.38 22.55 12.77
CA LEU A 296 -14.62 21.79 12.94
C LEU A 296 -15.89 22.63 12.69
N ASN A 297 -15.85 23.92 12.99
CA ASN A 297 -16.96 24.84 12.73
C ASN A 297 -17.07 25.25 11.26
N THR A 298 -15.95 25.30 10.53
CA THR A 298 -15.93 25.63 9.10
C THR A 298 -16.07 24.39 8.22
N GLY A 299 -15.41 23.29 8.57
CA GLY A 299 -15.43 22.01 7.85
C GLY A 299 -16.62 21.12 8.24
N THR A 300 -17.82 21.49 7.80
CA THR A 300 -19.06 20.78 8.18
C THR A 300 -19.66 19.92 7.07
N ALA A 301 -19.11 19.97 5.87
CA ALA A 301 -19.55 19.15 4.75
C ALA A 301 -19.16 17.68 4.90
N ARG A 302 -17.95 17.42 5.42
CA ARG A 302 -17.33 16.09 5.56
C ARG A 302 -16.32 16.13 6.71
N VAL A 303 -15.83 14.96 7.12
CA VAL A 303 -14.61 14.90 7.94
C VAL A 303 -13.49 15.71 7.28
N ASN A 304 -12.71 16.42 8.09
CA ASN A 304 -11.65 17.30 7.61
C ASN A 304 -10.26 16.62 7.59
N PHE A 305 -10.24 15.29 7.69
CA PHE A 305 -9.07 14.45 7.57
C PHE A 305 -9.31 13.39 6.49
N HIS A 306 -8.24 12.83 5.94
CA HIS A 306 -8.37 11.76 4.96
C HIS A 306 -8.73 10.42 5.60
N TYR A 307 -9.53 9.61 4.89
CA TYR A 307 -10.08 8.33 5.35
C TYR A 307 -9.04 7.24 5.63
N SER A 308 -7.77 7.46 5.28
CA SER A 308 -6.66 6.55 5.56
C SER A 308 -5.81 7.05 6.74
N ASN A 309 -6.43 7.40 7.86
CA ASN A 309 -5.76 8.03 9.02
C ASN A 309 -4.99 7.05 9.92
N GLN A 310 -4.58 5.88 9.42
CA GLN A 310 -4.01 4.80 10.24
C GLN A 310 -2.73 5.23 10.98
N TYR A 311 -1.83 5.92 10.29
CA TYR A 311 -0.57 6.34 10.88
C TYR A 311 -0.77 7.47 11.92
N ASN A 312 -1.76 8.36 11.71
CA ASN A 312 -2.15 9.35 12.71
C ASN A 312 -2.72 8.69 13.98
N MET A 313 -3.54 7.64 13.83
CA MET A 313 -4.03 6.86 14.97
C MET A 313 -2.89 6.15 15.69
N LEU A 314 -2.01 5.47 14.95
CA LEU A 314 -0.83 4.78 15.50
C LEU A 314 0.02 5.74 16.35
N MET A 315 0.26 6.95 15.84
CA MET A 315 1.09 7.96 16.51
C MET A 315 0.36 8.81 17.56
N GLY A 316 -0.96 8.71 17.67
CA GLY A 316 -1.73 9.43 18.70
C GLY A 316 -1.92 10.91 18.43
N ILE A 317 -2.27 11.26 17.19
CA ILE A 317 -2.50 12.65 16.75
C ILE A 317 -3.80 12.77 15.95
N THR A 318 -4.26 14.00 15.70
CA THR A 318 -5.44 14.34 14.85
C THR A 318 -6.81 14.05 15.46
N GLY A 319 -6.91 13.33 16.59
CA GLY A 319 -8.13 13.30 17.38
C GLY A 319 -8.40 14.65 18.06
N VAL A 320 -9.65 14.92 18.42
CA VAL A 320 -9.98 15.99 19.37
C VAL A 320 -9.60 15.52 20.76
N GLU A 321 -8.75 16.32 21.40
CA GLU A 321 -8.21 16.07 22.73
C GLU A 321 -8.71 17.15 23.69
N GLU A 322 -9.12 16.76 24.88
CA GLU A 322 -9.47 17.67 25.96
C GLU A 322 -8.87 17.16 27.27
N GLN A 323 -8.15 18.01 27.98
CA GLN A 323 -7.46 17.60 29.20
C GLN A 323 -8.43 17.60 30.40
N PRO A 324 -8.44 16.49 31.17
CA PRO A 324 -7.56 16.47 32.33
C PRO A 324 -6.78 15.15 32.49
N GLY A 325 -5.45 15.21 32.31
CA GLY A 325 -4.51 14.14 32.65
C GLY A 325 -3.50 13.79 31.54
N PRO A 326 -2.35 13.16 31.88
CA PRO A 326 -1.35 12.79 30.89
C PRO A 326 -1.94 11.87 29.80
N ILE A 327 -1.91 12.33 28.54
CA ILE A 327 -2.38 11.53 27.40
C ILE A 327 -1.30 10.51 27.06
N THR A 328 -1.64 9.23 27.12
CA THR A 328 -0.81 8.19 26.49
C THR A 328 -1.01 8.27 24.98
N ARG A 329 -0.16 9.07 24.31
CA ARG A 329 -0.29 9.35 22.87
C ARG A 329 -0.13 8.09 22.05
N TYR A 330 0.85 7.26 22.33
CA TYR A 330 1.07 6.03 21.58
C TYR A 330 1.51 4.89 22.49
N THR A 331 1.36 3.67 21.97
CA THR A 331 1.72 2.43 22.67
C THR A 331 2.97 1.82 22.05
N ALA A 332 3.41 0.67 22.58
CA ALA A 332 4.51 -0.11 22.01
C ALA A 332 4.31 -0.45 20.51
N HIS A 333 3.08 -0.42 19.98
CA HIS A 333 2.84 -0.61 18.55
C HIS A 333 3.45 0.50 17.68
N ALA A 334 3.49 1.74 18.15
CA ALA A 334 4.04 2.87 17.39
C ALA A 334 5.57 2.82 17.28
N THR A 335 6.23 2.14 18.20
CA THR A 335 7.69 2.00 18.25
C THR A 335 8.15 0.56 18.01
N ALA A 336 7.23 -0.34 17.64
CA ALA A 336 7.57 -1.71 17.27
C ALA A 336 8.57 -1.70 16.10
N PRO A 337 9.60 -2.57 16.10
CA PRO A 337 10.55 -2.65 14.99
C PRO A 337 9.83 -2.86 13.65
N GLY A 338 9.99 -1.91 12.72
CA GLY A 338 9.33 -1.94 11.41
C GLY A 338 7.88 -1.43 11.39
N GLN A 339 7.33 -1.00 12.53
CA GLN A 339 5.98 -0.46 12.70
C GLN A 339 4.93 -1.28 11.92
N CYS A 340 4.32 -0.68 10.90
CA CYS A 340 3.26 -1.30 10.09
C CYS A 340 3.72 -2.64 9.47
N THR A 341 4.96 -2.70 8.99
CA THR A 341 5.51 -3.89 8.31
C THR A 341 5.70 -5.07 9.26
N HIS A 342 5.83 -4.81 10.57
CA HIS A 342 5.94 -5.87 11.57
C HIS A 342 4.68 -6.76 11.57
N CYS A 343 3.51 -6.14 11.65
CA CYS A 343 2.22 -6.85 11.75
C CYS A 343 1.63 -7.22 10.39
N HIS A 344 1.66 -6.28 9.44
CA HIS A 344 0.99 -6.42 8.14
C HIS A 344 1.85 -7.16 7.11
N MET A 345 3.16 -7.25 7.33
CA MET A 345 4.09 -7.95 6.42
C MET A 345 4.90 -9.01 7.16
N GLY A 346 4.28 -9.66 8.16
CA GLY A 346 4.86 -10.79 8.88
C GLY A 346 5.34 -11.88 7.90
N ASN A 347 6.53 -12.43 8.15
CA ASN A 347 7.23 -13.34 7.23
C ASN A 347 7.39 -12.81 5.79
N SER A 348 7.51 -11.48 5.62
CA SER A 348 7.66 -10.83 4.31
C SER A 348 6.47 -11.05 3.35
N ARG A 349 5.29 -11.39 3.88
CA ARG A 349 4.06 -11.52 3.09
C ARG A 349 3.58 -10.16 2.62
N HIS A 350 3.16 -10.08 1.36
CA HIS A 350 2.62 -8.86 0.75
C HIS A 350 1.09 -8.92 0.61
N THR A 351 0.41 -9.72 1.44
CA THR A 351 -1.05 -9.71 1.54
C THR A 351 -1.55 -8.51 2.34
N PHE A 352 -0.68 -7.88 3.13
CA PHE A 352 -0.96 -6.78 4.06
C PHE A 352 -2.01 -7.11 5.13
N THR A 353 -2.43 -8.37 5.21
CA THR A 353 -3.26 -8.90 6.29
C THR A 353 -2.41 -9.12 7.53
N VAL A 354 -2.97 -8.83 8.70
CA VAL A 354 -2.26 -9.02 9.97
C VAL A 354 -2.03 -10.52 10.21
N SER A 355 -0.78 -10.87 10.51
CA SER A 355 -0.38 -12.25 10.84
C SER A 355 -0.16 -12.36 12.35
N TYR A 356 -1.04 -13.05 13.08
CA TYR A 356 -0.89 -13.18 14.55
C TYR A 356 0.27 -14.07 14.97
N ASP A 357 0.58 -15.09 14.17
CA ASP A 357 1.67 -16.02 14.36
C ASP A 357 3.04 -15.34 14.26
N THR A 358 3.22 -14.45 13.29
CA THR A 358 4.55 -13.93 12.96
C THR A 358 4.69 -12.43 13.16
N GLY A 359 3.58 -11.68 13.09
CA GLY A 359 3.58 -10.24 13.21
C GLY A 359 3.33 -9.72 14.63
N CYS A 360 2.99 -10.61 15.57
CA CYS A 360 2.86 -10.26 16.99
C CYS A 360 4.00 -10.83 17.85
N THR A 361 4.73 -11.82 17.33
CA THR A 361 5.92 -12.40 17.94
C THR A 361 7.11 -11.44 17.78
N PRO A 362 7.98 -11.25 18.81
CA PRO A 362 8.02 -11.98 20.08
C PRO A 362 7.21 -11.34 21.21
N CYS A 363 6.56 -10.20 20.99
CA CYS A 363 5.86 -9.45 22.03
C CYS A 363 4.64 -10.21 22.59
N HIS A 364 3.95 -10.95 21.73
CA HIS A 364 2.77 -11.75 22.07
C HIS A 364 2.84 -13.13 21.41
N THR A 365 2.29 -14.15 22.07
CA THR A 365 1.99 -15.42 21.40
C THR A 365 0.78 -15.25 20.48
N ALA A 366 0.64 -16.11 19.47
CA ALA A 366 -0.50 -16.04 18.54
C ALA A 366 -1.87 -16.10 19.27
N ALA A 367 -1.99 -16.95 20.29
CA ALA A 367 -3.22 -17.07 21.08
C ALA A 367 -3.52 -15.82 21.92
N ASP A 368 -2.49 -15.26 22.57
CA ASP A 368 -2.63 -14.02 23.34
C ASP A 368 -2.98 -12.82 22.43
N ALA A 369 -2.29 -12.70 21.29
CA ALA A 369 -2.56 -11.67 20.29
C ALA A 369 -4.00 -11.75 19.74
N ALA A 370 -4.47 -12.97 19.42
CA ALA A 370 -5.84 -13.19 18.95
C ALA A 370 -6.87 -12.80 20.02
N ALA A 371 -6.69 -13.23 21.27
CA ALA A 371 -7.60 -12.90 22.37
C ALA A 371 -7.66 -11.40 22.64
N ARG A 372 -6.50 -10.74 22.76
CA ARG A 372 -6.41 -9.28 22.97
C ARG A 372 -7.02 -8.50 21.83
N THR A 373 -6.77 -8.92 20.59
CA THR A 373 -7.35 -8.27 19.42
C THR A 373 -8.86 -8.41 19.43
N GLN A 374 -9.39 -9.60 19.69
CA GLN A 374 -10.83 -9.83 19.75
C GLN A 374 -11.51 -8.97 20.83
N VAL A 375 -10.93 -8.92 22.04
CA VAL A 375 -11.45 -8.10 23.14
C VAL A 375 -11.40 -6.61 22.78
N THR A 376 -10.26 -6.12 22.31
CA THR A 376 -10.08 -4.70 21.94
C THR A 376 -11.07 -4.29 20.86
N LYS A 377 -11.18 -5.06 19.77
CA LYS A 377 -12.13 -4.76 18.68
C LYS A 377 -13.58 -4.76 19.19
N SER A 378 -13.97 -5.76 19.98
CA SER A 378 -15.34 -5.86 20.50
C SER A 378 -15.69 -4.72 21.46
N GLN A 379 -14.74 -4.27 22.29
CA GLN A 379 -14.93 -3.12 23.19
C GLN A 379 -15.04 -1.81 22.39
N THR A 380 -14.17 -1.59 21.41
CA THR A 380 -14.22 -0.41 20.54
C THR A 380 -15.52 -0.34 19.75
N GLU A 381 -15.98 -1.46 19.17
CA GLU A 381 -17.27 -1.53 18.47
C GLU A 381 -18.44 -1.14 19.37
N GLN A 382 -18.47 -1.66 20.61
CA GLN A 382 -19.52 -1.32 21.58
C GLN A 382 -19.49 0.16 21.95
N ALA A 383 -18.30 0.70 22.22
CA ALA A 383 -18.13 2.09 22.61
C ALA A 383 -18.49 3.05 21.47
N LEU A 384 -18.12 2.75 20.22
CA LEU A 384 -18.52 3.51 19.05
C LEU A 384 -20.03 3.53 18.86
N LEU A 385 -20.70 2.38 19.05
CA LEU A 385 -22.16 2.33 18.93
C LEU A 385 -22.88 3.05 20.06
N ALA A 386 -22.36 2.98 21.29
CA ALA A 386 -22.86 3.77 22.40
C ALA A 386 -22.73 5.27 22.09
N LEU A 387 -21.56 5.72 21.63
CA LEU A 387 -21.33 7.11 21.23
C LEU A 387 -22.26 7.54 20.10
N ARG A 388 -22.39 6.71 19.04
CA ARG A 388 -23.32 6.93 17.93
C ARG A 388 -24.75 7.06 18.44
N SER A 389 -25.19 6.20 19.36
CA SER A 389 -26.53 6.28 19.94
C SER A 389 -26.75 7.61 20.65
N ARG A 390 -25.76 8.10 21.41
CA ARG A 390 -25.88 9.40 22.11
C ARG A 390 -25.97 10.57 21.13
N LEU A 391 -25.15 10.56 20.07
CA LEU A 391 -25.22 11.55 18.98
C LEU A 391 -26.60 11.56 18.31
N ARG A 392 -27.16 10.38 18.05
CA ARG A 392 -28.51 10.23 17.50
C ARG A 392 -29.60 10.72 18.46
N THR A 393 -29.50 10.42 19.75
CA THR A 393 -30.44 10.90 20.77
C THR A 393 -30.44 12.42 20.85
N TRP A 394 -29.27 13.04 20.85
CA TRP A 394 -29.15 14.49 20.80
C TRP A 394 -29.85 15.06 19.55
N ALA A 395 -29.53 14.55 18.36
CA ALA A 395 -30.15 15.04 17.12
C ALA A 395 -31.67 14.84 17.09
N GLN A 396 -32.17 13.72 17.61
CA GLN A 396 -33.60 13.47 17.76
C GLN A 396 -34.28 14.50 18.66
N GLN A 397 -33.66 14.87 19.78
CA GLN A 397 -34.21 15.85 20.72
C GLN A 397 -34.14 17.28 20.18
N THR A 398 -33.06 17.63 19.48
CA THR A 398 -32.84 18.99 18.97
C THR A 398 -33.55 19.26 17.65
N PHE A 399 -33.58 18.28 16.73
CA PHE A 399 -34.07 18.47 15.36
C PHE A 399 -35.21 17.53 14.97
N GLY A 400 -35.64 16.62 15.84
CA GLY A 400 -36.71 15.67 15.54
C GLY A 400 -36.29 14.49 14.64
N ASP A 401 -35.02 14.39 14.26
CA ASP A 401 -34.50 13.31 13.40
C ASP A 401 -33.12 12.84 13.91
N PRO A 402 -32.93 11.52 14.11
CA PRO A 402 -31.74 10.99 14.75
C PRO A 402 -30.50 11.01 13.84
N ASP A 403 -30.60 11.31 12.55
CA ASP A 403 -29.45 11.33 11.64
C ASP A 403 -28.83 12.73 11.47
N LEU A 404 -29.48 13.77 12.01
CA LEU A 404 -29.08 15.18 11.81
C LEU A 404 -27.93 15.66 12.70
N TRP A 405 -27.25 14.75 13.42
CA TRP A 405 -25.96 15.04 14.07
C TRP A 405 -24.80 15.08 13.09
N ASN A 406 -24.97 14.49 11.91
CA ASN A 406 -23.88 14.15 11.02
C ASN A 406 -23.42 15.32 10.11
N TYR A 407 -22.36 15.10 9.33
CA TYR A 407 -21.89 16.04 8.32
C TYR A 407 -22.93 16.23 7.21
N THR A 408 -22.99 17.43 6.61
CA THR A 408 -24.08 17.78 5.69
C THR A 408 -24.12 16.86 4.46
N ALA A 409 -22.98 16.51 3.88
CA ALA A 409 -22.94 15.60 2.73
C ALA A 409 -23.41 14.18 3.09
N TYR A 410 -23.22 13.76 4.35
CA TYR A 410 -23.64 12.43 4.79
C TYR A 410 -25.15 12.42 5.02
N ILE A 411 -25.71 13.51 5.56
CA ILE A 411 -27.17 13.67 5.70
C ILE A 411 -27.85 13.71 4.33
N GLN A 412 -27.29 14.47 3.38
CA GLN A 412 -27.80 14.56 2.00
C GLN A 412 -27.80 13.21 1.28
N GLU A 413 -26.77 12.39 1.50
CA GLU A 413 -26.71 11.00 0.99
C GLU A 413 -27.86 10.13 1.49
N LEU A 414 -28.52 10.48 2.60
CA LEU A 414 -29.74 9.81 3.09
C LEU A 414 -31.03 10.40 2.49
N GLY A 415 -30.93 11.35 1.56
CA GLY A 415 -32.08 12.09 1.03
C GLY A 415 -32.68 13.09 2.02
N LYS A 416 -31.93 13.47 3.06
CA LYS A 416 -32.39 14.35 4.13
C LYS A 416 -31.81 15.75 3.99
N THR A 417 -32.53 16.74 4.51
CA THR A 417 -32.06 18.14 4.56
C THR A 417 -31.20 18.36 5.81
N PRO A 418 -29.93 18.76 5.68
CA PRO A 418 -29.08 19.05 6.84
C PRO A 418 -29.59 20.27 7.63
N PRO A 419 -29.49 20.26 8.97
CA PRO A 419 -29.78 21.45 9.75
C PRO A 419 -28.71 22.52 9.52
N PRO A 420 -29.00 23.81 9.78
CA PRO A 420 -27.99 24.85 9.80
C PRO A 420 -26.85 24.45 10.75
N GLN A 421 -25.64 24.27 10.24
CA GLN A 421 -24.54 23.73 11.05
C GLN A 421 -24.05 24.68 12.15
N ALA A 422 -24.50 25.94 12.14
CA ALA A 422 -24.33 26.87 13.25
C ALA A 422 -25.16 26.46 14.49
N GLN A 423 -26.25 25.72 14.32
CA GLN A 423 -27.08 25.19 15.41
C GLN A 423 -26.53 23.87 15.98
N VAL A 424 -25.55 23.25 15.31
CA VAL A 424 -24.84 22.08 15.85
C VAL A 424 -23.70 22.59 16.75
N PRO A 425 -23.75 22.37 18.07
CA PRO A 425 -22.77 22.89 19.01
C PRO A 425 -21.41 22.24 18.80
N ILE A 426 -20.35 22.88 19.30
CA ILE A 426 -18.99 22.42 19.09
C ILE A 426 -18.74 21.05 19.74
N GLU A 427 -19.40 20.76 20.85
CA GLU A 427 -19.34 19.50 21.57
C GLU A 427 -19.77 18.31 20.69
N VAL A 428 -20.86 18.48 19.93
CA VAL A 428 -21.32 17.46 18.97
C VAL A 428 -20.33 17.31 17.83
N LYS A 429 -19.78 18.42 17.31
CA LYS A 429 -18.80 18.39 16.22
C LYS A 429 -17.51 17.67 16.64
N ARG A 430 -17.04 17.91 17.87
CA ARG A 430 -15.88 17.24 18.48
C ARG A 430 -16.12 15.73 18.67
N ALA A 431 -17.27 15.37 19.24
CA ALA A 431 -17.66 13.97 19.41
C ALA A 431 -17.82 13.25 18.06
N ARG A 432 -18.44 13.90 17.07
CA ARG A 432 -18.56 13.43 15.68
C ARG A 432 -17.20 13.21 15.02
N HIS A 433 -16.26 14.14 15.21
CA HIS A 433 -14.90 14.02 14.68
C HIS A 433 -14.20 12.77 15.24
N ASN A 434 -14.19 12.60 16.57
CA ASN A 434 -13.58 11.43 17.21
C ASN A 434 -14.24 10.12 16.79
N TYR A 435 -15.57 10.10 16.68
CA TYR A 435 -16.31 8.95 16.15
C TYR A 435 -15.78 8.51 14.79
N TYR A 436 -15.75 9.43 13.82
CA TYR A 436 -15.29 9.10 12.47
C TYR A 436 -13.78 8.86 12.39
N PHE A 437 -12.97 9.51 13.23
CA PHE A 437 -11.53 9.31 13.25
C PHE A 437 -11.18 7.89 13.67
N ILE A 438 -11.79 7.39 14.74
CA ILE A 438 -11.62 6.00 15.19
C ILE A 438 -12.19 5.03 14.16
N LEU A 439 -13.36 5.33 13.57
CA LEU A 439 -14.01 4.45 12.62
C LEU A 439 -13.22 4.31 11.30
N ASN A 440 -12.59 5.40 10.81
CA ASN A 440 -11.79 5.39 9.58
C ASN A 440 -10.40 4.74 9.75
N ASP A 441 -9.89 4.65 10.98
CA ASP A 441 -8.67 3.90 11.26
C ASP A 441 -8.81 2.40 10.91
N LYS A 442 -10.03 1.86 11.04
CA LYS A 442 -10.42 0.47 10.70
C LYS A 442 -9.69 -0.64 11.46
N SER A 443 -8.73 -0.33 12.34
CA SER A 443 -8.14 -1.33 13.24
C SER A 443 -9.06 -1.68 14.41
N LEU A 444 -10.10 -0.86 14.64
CA LEU A 444 -11.00 -0.91 15.80
C LEU A 444 -10.22 -0.83 17.12
N GLY A 445 -9.25 0.08 17.15
CA GLY A 445 -8.43 0.41 18.32
C GLY A 445 -7.15 -0.40 18.47
N VAL A 446 -6.86 -1.38 17.60
CA VAL A 446 -5.63 -2.19 17.69
C VAL A 446 -4.38 -1.35 17.40
N HIS A 447 -4.42 -0.42 16.45
CA HIS A 447 -3.28 0.46 16.19
C HIS A 447 -2.88 1.26 17.43
N ASN A 448 -3.85 1.74 18.20
CA ASN A 448 -3.60 2.50 19.41
C ASN A 448 -4.76 2.39 20.42
N PRO A 449 -4.75 1.37 21.29
CA PRO A 449 -5.89 1.12 22.17
C PRO A 449 -6.00 2.17 23.28
N ALA A 450 -4.88 2.76 23.72
CA ALA A 450 -4.89 3.82 24.73
C ALA A 450 -5.53 5.10 24.17
N TYR A 451 -5.06 5.56 23.00
CA TYR A 451 -5.59 6.76 22.37
C TYR A 451 -7.04 6.60 21.93
N THR A 452 -7.42 5.42 21.41
CA THR A 452 -8.81 5.13 21.04
C THR A 452 -9.76 5.28 22.21
N ARG A 453 -9.41 4.73 23.39
CA ARG A 453 -10.23 4.88 24.60
C ARG A 453 -10.32 6.33 25.04
N TYR A 454 -9.19 7.03 25.07
CA TYR A 454 -9.15 8.45 25.41
C TYR A 454 -10.04 9.31 24.50
N LEU A 455 -10.00 9.10 23.18
CA LEU A 455 -10.85 9.84 22.24
C LEU A 455 -12.35 9.55 22.43
N LEU A 456 -12.70 8.31 22.81
CA LEU A 456 -14.08 7.95 23.18
C LEU A 456 -14.50 8.63 24.49
N GLU A 457 -13.62 8.70 25.48
CA GLU A 457 -13.87 9.42 26.74
C GLU A 457 -14.11 10.91 26.48
N VAL A 458 -13.24 11.56 25.71
CA VAL A 458 -13.40 12.98 25.31
C VAL A 458 -14.72 13.20 24.56
N ALA A 459 -15.07 12.31 23.63
CA ALA A 459 -16.32 12.42 22.88
C ALA A 459 -17.56 12.28 23.78
N ASN A 460 -17.51 11.35 24.75
CA ASN A 460 -18.60 11.16 25.70
C ASN A 460 -18.71 12.34 26.68
N ALA A 461 -17.59 12.87 27.18
CA ALA A 461 -17.56 14.05 28.05
C ALA A 461 -18.16 15.29 27.36
N ASN A 462 -17.93 15.46 26.06
CA ASN A 462 -18.57 16.51 25.27
C ASN A 462 -20.10 16.36 25.24
N LEU A 463 -20.61 15.14 25.10
CA LEU A 463 -22.06 14.90 25.14
C LEU A 463 -22.65 15.00 26.56
N ASP A 464 -21.86 14.72 27.60
CA ASP A 464 -22.27 14.91 29.00
C ASP A 464 -22.53 16.39 29.30
N ARG A 465 -21.70 17.32 28.78
CA ARG A 465 -21.91 18.77 28.94
C ARG A 465 -23.21 19.27 28.32
N LEU A 466 -23.73 18.56 27.33
CA LEU A 466 -25.02 18.85 26.70
C LEU A 466 -26.19 18.15 27.41
N GLY A 467 -25.95 17.45 28.52
CA GLY A 467 -26.99 16.71 29.26
C GLY A 467 -27.52 15.49 28.50
N VAL A 468 -26.83 15.00 27.48
CA VAL A 468 -27.25 13.83 26.70
C VAL A 468 -27.01 12.59 27.55
N GLY A 469 -28.08 11.89 27.94
CA GLY A 469 -27.99 10.69 28.77
C GLY A 469 -27.08 9.59 28.19
N ALA A 470 -26.71 8.64 29.05
CA ALA A 470 -26.00 7.43 28.62
C ALA A 470 -26.80 6.68 27.53
N ALA A 471 -26.09 5.93 26.68
CA ALA A 471 -26.71 5.16 25.61
C ALA A 471 -27.79 4.20 26.17
N SER A 472 -28.90 4.04 25.44
CA SER A 472 -29.98 3.14 25.86
C SER A 472 -29.48 1.69 25.92
N ARG A 473 -30.04 0.89 26.85
CA ARG A 473 -29.72 -0.55 26.96
C ARG A 473 -29.96 -1.31 25.65
N ALA A 474 -30.78 -0.80 24.74
CA ALA A 474 -31.06 -1.39 23.43
C ALA A 474 -29.85 -1.36 22.46
N ALA A 475 -28.91 -0.42 22.63
CA ALA A 475 -27.66 -0.44 21.85
C ALA A 475 -26.70 -1.56 22.31
N VAL A 476 -26.86 -2.06 23.54
CA VAL A 476 -25.99 -3.06 24.19
C VAL A 476 -26.41 -4.50 23.87
N SER A 477 -27.65 -4.73 23.43
CA SER A 477 -28.18 -6.07 23.11
C SER A 477 -27.86 -6.58 21.70
N LEU A 478 -27.11 -5.81 20.90
CA LEU A 478 -26.76 -6.17 19.52
C LEU A 478 -25.66 -7.23 19.46
N SER A 479 -25.87 -8.24 18.62
CA SER A 479 -24.82 -9.23 18.29
C SER A 479 -23.60 -8.54 17.63
N PRO A 480 -22.39 -9.12 17.72
CA PRO A 480 -21.20 -8.56 17.08
C PRO A 480 -21.38 -8.31 15.56
N ALA A 481 -22.12 -9.17 14.87
CA ALA A 481 -22.39 -9.01 13.44
C ALA A 481 -23.29 -7.78 13.16
N GLN A 482 -24.36 -7.60 13.94
CA GLN A 482 -25.22 -6.41 13.83
C GLN A 482 -24.45 -5.13 14.16
N ARG A 483 -23.60 -5.18 15.19
CA ARG A 483 -22.75 -4.05 15.57
C ARG A 483 -21.85 -3.60 14.43
N ARG A 484 -21.11 -4.54 13.83
CA ARG A 484 -20.27 -4.28 12.66
C ARG A 484 -21.07 -3.78 11.47
N GLY A 485 -22.23 -4.38 11.18
CA GLY A 485 -23.08 -3.97 10.07
C GLY A 485 -23.48 -2.49 10.15
N ILE A 486 -23.80 -1.99 11.34
CA ILE A 486 -24.15 -0.57 11.54
C ILE A 486 -22.94 0.34 11.31
N LEU A 487 -21.78 0.01 11.89
CA LEU A 487 -20.55 0.80 11.73
C LEU A 487 -20.05 0.80 10.28
N GLU A 488 -20.14 -0.34 9.60
CA GLU A 488 -19.83 -0.50 8.17
C GLU A 488 -20.79 0.33 7.31
N ALA A 489 -22.08 0.39 7.65
CA ALA A 489 -23.06 1.20 6.95
C ALA A 489 -22.72 2.71 7.02
N ASP A 490 -22.27 3.21 8.18
CA ASP A 490 -21.82 4.60 8.32
C ASP A 490 -20.57 4.88 7.45
N LEU A 491 -19.63 3.94 7.35
CA LEU A 491 -18.48 4.03 6.43
C LEU A 491 -18.91 3.99 4.96
N GLN A 492 -19.88 3.14 4.60
CA GLN A 492 -20.40 3.06 3.24
C GLN A 492 -21.15 4.33 2.85
N GLN A 493 -21.93 4.91 3.76
CA GLN A 493 -22.57 6.21 3.59
C GLN A 493 -21.52 7.30 3.34
N GLN A 494 -20.45 7.35 4.14
CA GLN A 494 -19.34 8.28 3.91
C GLN A 494 -18.71 8.10 2.52
N ARG A 495 -18.50 6.85 2.06
CA ARG A 495 -17.95 6.56 0.73
C ARG A 495 -18.90 6.99 -0.40
N ARG A 496 -20.21 6.75 -0.27
CA ARG A 496 -21.21 7.19 -1.27
C ARG A 496 -21.29 8.71 -1.32
N ALA A 497 -21.37 9.36 -0.17
CA ALA A 497 -21.34 10.81 -0.10
C ALA A 497 -20.09 11.38 -0.79
N ALA A 498 -18.92 10.74 -0.66
CA ALA A 498 -17.68 11.19 -1.31
C ALA A 498 -17.72 11.03 -2.83
N ARG A 499 -18.48 10.06 -3.35
CA ARG A 499 -18.70 9.86 -4.80
C ARG A 499 -19.67 10.87 -5.39
N ASN A 500 -20.75 11.20 -4.69
CA ASN A 500 -21.72 12.18 -5.19
C ASN A 500 -21.21 13.64 -5.14
N ALA A 501 -19.96 13.88 -4.74
CA ALA A 501 -19.29 15.18 -4.92
C ALA A 501 -18.71 15.35 -6.33
N VAL A 502 -18.81 14.30 -7.15
CA VAL A 502 -18.18 14.16 -8.47
C VAL A 502 -19.20 14.33 -9.60
N ASP A 503 -20.47 14.12 -9.28
CA ASP A 503 -21.65 14.44 -10.11
C ASP A 503 -22.16 15.83 -9.72
#